data_AF-K1U8G5-F1
#
_entry.id   AF-K1U8G5-F1
#
_cell.length_a   1.000
_cell.length_b   1.000
_cell.length_c   1.000
_cell.angle_alpha   90.00
_cell.angle_beta   90.00
_cell.angle_gamma   90.00
#
_symmetry.space_group_name_H-M   'P 1'
#
loop_
_entity.id
_entity.type
_entity.pdbx_description
1 polymer ?
#
loop_
_entity_poly.entity_id
_entity_poly.type
_entity_poly.pdbx_seq_one_letter_code
_entity_poly.pdbx_strand_id
1 'polypeptide(L)'
;VLNGYLRKENIDVFVTGSNAKLLSKDIATEFAGRGDEIHMYPLSFAEFMSVYNGDKYTGLSEYMLYGGIPLVVLRDGAGDKATALQNLFNEIYIRDITKRNRIKNIGELEDLLNILSAAIGSLTNPEKLKNTFKTVKKSKITSATIKKYLDYFEDSFLIESAQRYDIKGKSYIET
;
A
#
# COMPACT_ATOMS: atom_id res chain seq x y z
N VAL A 1 1.84 -26.88 -11.09
CA VAL A 1 1.02 -27.78 -10.25
C VAL A 1 -0.41 -27.26 -10.11
N LEU A 2 -0.62 -26.00 -9.70
CA LEU A 2 -1.97 -25.39 -9.56
C LEU A 2 -2.83 -25.46 -10.83
N ASN A 3 -2.28 -25.11 -12.00
CA ASN A 3 -2.98 -25.21 -13.29
C ASN A 3 -3.45 -26.63 -13.67
N GLY A 4 -2.93 -27.68 -13.02
CA GLY A 4 -3.40 -29.05 -13.22
C GLY A 4 -4.75 -29.31 -12.54
N TYR A 5 -5.05 -28.63 -11.44
CA TYR A 5 -6.33 -28.76 -10.73
C TYR A 5 -7.50 -28.13 -11.49
N LEU A 6 -7.23 -27.11 -12.33
CA LEU A 6 -8.22 -26.51 -13.24
C LEU A 6 -8.82 -27.52 -14.25
N ARG A 7 -8.21 -28.69 -14.44
CA ARG A 7 -8.67 -29.72 -15.38
C ARG A 7 -9.54 -30.81 -14.73
N LYS A 8 -9.79 -30.73 -13.42
CA LYS A 8 -10.64 -31.69 -12.72
C LYS A 8 -12.07 -31.16 -12.67
N GLU A 9 -13.03 -32.04 -12.96
CA GLU A 9 -14.45 -31.71 -12.85
C GLU A 9 -14.86 -31.52 -11.38
N ASN A 10 -15.85 -30.64 -11.15
CA ASN A 10 -16.45 -30.36 -9.83
C ASN A 10 -15.48 -29.82 -8.76
N ILE A 11 -14.51 -28.99 -9.14
CA ILE A 11 -13.59 -28.33 -8.20
C ILE A 11 -13.47 -26.84 -8.54
N ASP A 12 -13.69 -26.00 -7.53
CA ASP A 12 -13.29 -24.59 -7.54
C ASP A 12 -11.96 -24.43 -6.79
N VAL A 13 -10.99 -23.76 -7.41
CA VAL A 13 -9.64 -23.58 -6.84
C VAL A 13 -9.48 -22.14 -6.39
N PHE A 14 -9.38 -21.94 -5.08
CA PHE A 14 -9.06 -20.66 -4.48
C PHE A 14 -7.61 -20.66 -4.01
N VAL A 15 -6.87 -19.62 -4.38
CA VAL A 15 -5.49 -19.41 -3.90
C VAL A 15 -5.46 -18.11 -3.14
N THR A 16 -5.05 -18.18 -1.87
CA THR A 16 -4.84 -17.01 -1.03
C THR A 16 -3.35 -16.87 -0.74
N GLY A 17 -2.86 -15.64 -0.68
CA GLY A 17 -1.47 -15.31 -0.39
C GLY A 17 -1.41 -14.28 0.72
N SER A 18 -0.65 -14.57 1.77
CA SER A 18 -0.64 -13.73 2.99
C SER A 18 0.40 -12.62 3.00
N ASN A 19 1.12 -12.36 1.89
CA ASN A 19 2.15 -11.32 1.92
C ASN A 19 2.71 -10.93 0.54
N ALA A 20 3.37 -9.76 0.50
CA ALA A 20 4.02 -9.07 -0.63
C ALA A 20 5.06 -9.88 -1.45
N LYS A 21 5.22 -11.18 -1.17
CA LYS A 21 5.87 -12.13 -2.08
C LYS A 21 5.04 -12.42 -3.33
N LEU A 22 3.74 -12.12 -3.26
CA LEU A 22 2.78 -12.19 -4.33
C LEU A 22 2.09 -10.81 -4.44
N LEU A 23 2.81 -9.81 -4.97
CA LEU A 23 2.13 -8.59 -5.42
C LEU A 23 1.32 -8.97 -6.67
N SER A 24 0.19 -8.31 -6.89
CA SER A 24 -0.83 -8.65 -7.92
C SER A 24 -0.23 -9.08 -9.26
N LYS A 25 0.83 -8.36 -9.70
CA LYS A 25 1.56 -8.64 -10.94
C LYS A 25 2.15 -10.06 -11.03
N ASP A 26 2.67 -10.62 -9.93
CA ASP A 26 3.27 -11.96 -9.94
C ASP A 26 2.19 -13.04 -10.02
N ILE A 27 1.08 -12.88 -9.29
CA ILE A 27 -0.06 -13.82 -9.33
C ILE A 27 -0.65 -13.85 -10.74
N ALA A 28 -0.98 -12.68 -11.30
CA ALA A 28 -1.54 -12.59 -12.65
C ALA A 28 -0.61 -13.25 -13.70
N THR A 29 0.70 -13.11 -13.52
CA THR A 29 1.72 -13.73 -14.40
C THR A 29 1.74 -15.25 -14.26
N GLU A 30 1.71 -15.80 -13.05
CA GLU A 30 1.73 -17.25 -12.80
C GLU A 30 0.50 -17.98 -13.33
N PHE A 31 -0.67 -17.33 -13.28
CA PHE A 31 -1.91 -17.87 -13.84
C PHE A 31 -2.09 -17.56 -15.33
N ALA A 32 -1.25 -16.71 -15.93
CA ALA A 32 -1.28 -16.33 -17.34
C ALA A 32 -2.71 -15.97 -17.84
N GLY A 33 -3.46 -15.24 -17.02
CA GLY A 33 -4.85 -14.83 -17.31
C GLY A 33 -5.91 -15.94 -17.15
N ARG A 34 -5.59 -17.07 -16.51
CA ARG A 34 -6.51 -18.20 -16.29
C ARG A 34 -7.16 -18.22 -14.91
N GLY A 35 -7.36 -17.05 -14.32
CA GLY A 35 -8.03 -16.89 -13.03
C GLY A 35 -8.47 -15.46 -12.83
N ASP A 36 -9.48 -15.27 -11.99
CA ASP A 36 -9.95 -13.97 -11.55
C ASP A 36 -9.21 -13.54 -10.28
N GLU A 37 -8.83 -12.27 -10.21
CA GLU A 37 -8.17 -11.69 -9.04
C GLU A 37 -9.18 -10.87 -8.23
N ILE A 38 -9.28 -11.17 -6.94
CA ILE A 38 -10.09 -10.40 -5.99
C ILE A 38 -9.14 -9.73 -5.01
N HIS A 39 -9.11 -8.40 -5.05
CA HIS A 39 -8.32 -7.60 -4.12
C HIS A 39 -9.02 -7.56 -2.75
N MET A 40 -8.32 -8.03 -1.72
CA MET A 40 -8.79 -8.00 -0.33
C MET A 40 -8.31 -6.71 0.33
N TYR A 41 -9.22 -5.76 0.52
CA TYR A 41 -8.94 -4.50 1.21
C TYR A 41 -9.19 -4.63 2.72
N PRO A 42 -8.65 -3.69 3.53
CA PRO A 42 -9.12 -3.51 4.91
C PRO A 42 -10.63 -3.30 4.96
N LEU A 43 -11.23 -3.48 6.14
CA LEU A 43 -12.66 -3.26 6.34
C LEU A 43 -13.02 -1.86 5.85
N SER A 44 -14.08 -1.77 5.03
CA SER A 44 -14.73 -0.51 4.74
C SER A 44 -15.26 0.11 6.03
N PHE A 45 -15.54 1.42 6.02
CA PHE A 45 -16.11 2.07 7.20
C PHE A 45 -17.44 1.45 7.63
N ALA A 46 -18.26 0.96 6.70
CA ALA A 46 -19.50 0.26 7.01
C ALA A 46 -19.26 -1.08 7.73
N GLU A 47 -18.29 -1.88 7.26
CA GLU A 47 -17.90 -3.13 7.90
C GLU A 47 -17.25 -2.89 9.26
N PHE A 48 -16.41 -1.86 9.39
CA PHE A 48 -15.85 -1.42 10.67
C PHE A 48 -16.95 -1.11 11.69
N MET A 49 -17.96 -0.32 11.30
CA MET A 49 -19.08 0.02 12.18
C MET A 49 -19.96 -1.18 12.55
N SER A 50 -19.88 -2.30 11.83
CA SER A 50 -20.60 -3.53 12.19
C SER A 50 -20.01 -4.24 13.42
N VAL A 51 -18.74 -3.98 13.74
CA VAL A 51 -18.03 -4.57 14.89
C VAL A 51 -17.62 -3.54 15.93
N TYR A 52 -17.65 -2.26 15.59
CA TYR A 52 -17.28 -1.16 16.48
C TYR A 52 -18.40 -0.82 17.47
N ASN A 53 -18.07 -0.84 18.76
CA ASN A 53 -19.01 -0.53 19.84
C ASN A 53 -18.99 0.98 20.15
N GLY A 54 -19.68 1.77 19.32
CA GLY A 54 -19.81 3.20 19.55
C GLY A 54 -20.65 3.91 18.49
N ASP A 55 -20.79 5.22 18.62
CA ASP A 55 -21.49 6.02 17.64
C ASP A 55 -20.63 6.27 16.38
N LYS A 56 -21.28 6.69 15.30
CA LYS A 56 -20.65 6.90 14.00
C LYS A 56 -19.56 7.98 14.00
N TYR A 57 -19.64 8.99 14.87
CA TYR A 57 -18.67 10.09 14.90
C TYR A 57 -17.38 9.66 15.60
N THR A 58 -17.51 9.01 16.75
CA THR A 58 -16.35 8.41 17.43
C THR A 58 -15.73 7.31 16.57
N GLY A 59 -16.56 6.46 15.98
CA GLY A 59 -16.10 5.40 15.09
C GLY A 59 -15.38 5.91 13.85
N LEU A 60 -15.86 7.00 13.23
CA LEU A 60 -15.16 7.64 12.10
C LEU A 60 -13.79 8.17 12.53
N SER A 61 -13.71 8.79 13.70
CA SER A 61 -12.44 9.31 14.24
C SER A 61 -11.43 8.18 14.48
N GLU A 62 -11.89 7.06 15.04
CA GLU A 62 -11.06 5.88 15.26
C GLU A 62 -10.61 5.23 13.94
N TYR A 63 -11.52 5.09 12.98
CA TYR A 63 -11.25 4.56 11.66
C TYR A 63 -10.24 5.42 10.88
N MET A 64 -10.35 6.75 10.95
CA MET A 64 -9.39 7.65 10.32
C MET A 64 -8.00 7.61 10.97
N LEU A 65 -7.92 7.30 12.27
CA LEU A 65 -6.66 7.26 13.01
C LEU A 65 -5.95 5.91 12.89
N TYR A 66 -6.67 4.81 13.00
CA TYR A 66 -6.10 3.45 13.06
C TYR A 66 -6.41 2.58 11.83
N GLY A 67 -7.30 3.02 10.95
CA GLY A 67 -7.69 2.29 9.73
C GLY A 67 -8.63 1.12 9.99
N GLY A 68 -8.92 0.38 8.91
CA GLY A 68 -9.85 -0.76 8.90
C GLY A 68 -9.19 -2.14 8.96
N ILE A 69 -7.89 -2.24 9.26
CA ILE A 69 -7.19 -3.54 9.24
C ILE A 69 -7.73 -4.41 10.37
N PRO A 70 -8.30 -5.60 10.11
CA PRO A 70 -8.94 -6.42 11.14
C PRO A 70 -8.04 -6.69 12.36
N LEU A 71 -6.74 -6.96 12.13
CA LEU A 71 -5.75 -7.18 13.19
C LEU A 71 -5.64 -6.01 14.19
N VAL A 72 -5.90 -4.78 13.72
CA VAL A 72 -5.83 -3.54 14.50
C VAL A 72 -7.21 -3.21 15.09
N VAL A 73 -8.27 -3.39 14.31
CA VAL A 73 -9.66 -3.14 14.74
C VAL A 73 -10.01 -3.98 15.97
N LEU A 74 -9.57 -5.24 16.01
CA LEU A 74 -9.81 -6.19 17.10
C LEU A 74 -8.98 -5.93 18.37
N ARG A 75 -8.22 -4.83 18.46
CA ARG A 75 -7.50 -4.44 19.68
C ARG A 75 -8.34 -3.46 20.49
N ASP A 76 -8.36 -3.63 21.81
CA ASP A 76 -9.18 -2.80 22.70
C ASP A 76 -8.49 -1.48 23.09
N GLY A 77 -7.15 -1.48 23.19
CA GLY A 77 -6.37 -0.33 23.65
C GLY A 77 -5.73 0.49 22.53
N ALA A 78 -5.76 1.83 22.66
CA ALA A 78 -5.07 2.74 21.76
C ALA A 78 -3.55 2.43 21.61
N GLY A 79 -2.89 2.06 22.71
CA GLY A 79 -1.48 1.66 22.71
C GLY A 79 -1.23 0.34 21.95
N ASP A 80 -2.13 -0.63 22.09
CA ASP A 80 -2.04 -1.92 21.40
C ASP A 80 -2.32 -1.76 19.89
N LYS A 81 -3.31 -0.92 19.53
CA LYS A 81 -3.57 -0.53 18.13
C LYS A 81 -2.34 0.11 17.49
N ALA A 82 -1.73 1.09 18.17
CA ALA A 82 -0.53 1.76 17.69
C ALA A 82 0.65 0.79 17.54
N THR A 83 0.86 -0.09 18.52
CA THR A 83 1.92 -1.12 18.47
C THR A 83 1.68 -2.11 17.33
N ALA A 84 0.44 -2.57 17.15
CA ALA A 84 0.08 -3.47 16.06
C ALA A 84 0.33 -2.83 14.68
N LEU A 85 -0.03 -1.56 14.51
CA LEU A 85 0.26 -0.81 13.27
C LEU A 85 1.76 -0.64 13.05
N GLN A 86 2.52 -0.30 14.10
CA GLN A 86 3.97 -0.13 14.00
C GLN A 86 4.67 -1.44 13.60
N ASN A 87 4.24 -2.56 14.18
CA ASN A 87 4.77 -3.88 13.84
C ASN A 87 4.41 -4.27 12.41
N LEU A 88 3.14 -4.09 12.02
CA LEU A 88 2.68 -4.32 10.65
C LEU A 88 3.48 -3.47 9.64
N PHE A 89 3.70 -2.20 9.93
CA PHE A 89 4.49 -1.30 9.09
C PHE A 89 5.94 -1.78 8.94
N ASN A 90 6.62 -2.06 10.05
CA ASN A 90 8.04 -2.41 10.04
C ASN A 90 8.30 -3.81 9.46
N GLU A 91 7.55 -4.81 9.90
CA GLU A 91 7.86 -6.22 9.62
C GLU A 91 7.32 -6.69 8.28
N ILE A 92 6.18 -6.15 7.86
CA ILE A 92 5.45 -6.61 6.68
C ILE A 92 5.74 -5.63 5.53
N TYR A 93 5.40 -4.35 5.67
CA TYR A 93 5.55 -3.42 4.55
C TYR A 93 7.01 -3.05 4.25
N ILE A 94 7.71 -2.38 5.18
CA ILE A 94 9.07 -1.87 4.91
C ILE A 94 10.06 -3.00 4.64
N ARG A 95 10.03 -4.06 5.47
CA ARG A 95 10.96 -5.19 5.30
C ARG A 95 10.77 -5.91 3.97
N ASP A 96 9.53 -6.10 3.51
CA ASP A 96 9.29 -6.83 2.26
C ASP A 96 9.59 -5.95 1.04
N ILE A 97 9.23 -4.66 1.06
CA ILE A 97 9.59 -3.70 0.01
C ILE A 97 11.11 -3.63 -0.17
N THR A 98 11.85 -3.46 0.93
CA THR A 98 13.31 -3.31 0.90
C THR A 98 14.03 -4.56 0.43
N LYS A 99 13.63 -5.74 0.93
CA LYS A 99 14.23 -7.03 0.53
C LYS A 99 13.92 -7.39 -0.92
N ARG A 100 12.66 -7.26 -1.35
CA ARG A 100 12.22 -7.62 -2.71
C ARG A 100 12.91 -6.77 -3.77
N ASN A 101 12.91 -5.46 -3.56
CA ASN A 101 13.47 -4.50 -4.52
C ASN A 101 14.97 -4.27 -4.35
N ARG A 102 15.62 -4.99 -3.42
CA ARG A 102 17.06 -4.90 -3.10
C ARG A 102 17.50 -3.45 -2.86
N ILE A 103 16.69 -2.72 -2.11
CA ILE A 103 16.89 -1.29 -1.86
C ILE A 103 18.11 -1.13 -0.97
N LYS A 104 19.09 -0.34 -1.43
CA LYS A 104 20.33 -0.09 -0.68
C LYS A 104 20.16 1.03 0.34
N ASN A 105 19.44 2.10 -0.03
CA ASN A 105 19.26 3.27 0.83
C ASN A 105 17.85 3.27 1.42
N ILE A 106 17.70 2.54 2.54
CA ILE A 106 16.42 2.40 3.26
C ILE A 106 16.01 3.73 3.90
N GLY A 107 16.97 4.51 4.40
CA GLY A 107 16.67 5.81 5.02
C GLY A 107 16.01 6.80 4.06
N GLU A 108 16.45 6.85 2.78
CA GLU A 108 15.79 7.70 1.78
C GLU A 108 14.37 7.22 1.44
N LEU A 109 14.13 5.91 1.46
CA LEU A 109 12.80 5.34 1.26
C LEU A 109 11.87 5.73 2.40
N GLU A 110 12.32 5.57 3.64
CA GLU A 110 11.54 5.92 4.85
C GLU A 110 11.30 7.44 4.95
N ASP A 111 12.32 8.26 4.68
CA ASP A 111 12.17 9.73 4.62
C ASP A 111 11.11 10.13 3.57
N LEU A 112 11.11 9.49 2.40
CA LEU A 112 10.15 9.77 1.34
C LEU A 112 8.74 9.42 1.80
N LEU A 113 8.58 8.25 2.40
CA LEU A 113 7.29 7.82 2.92
C LEU A 113 6.76 8.74 4.02
N ASN A 114 7.62 9.21 4.93
CA ASN A 114 7.24 10.19 5.95
C ASN A 114 6.76 11.50 5.33
N ILE A 115 7.42 11.99 4.28
CA ILE A 115 6.99 13.19 3.54
C ILE A 115 5.61 12.98 2.91
N LEU A 116 5.36 11.81 2.31
CA LEU A 116 4.08 11.48 1.69
C LEU A 116 2.96 11.39 2.73
N SER A 117 3.23 10.73 3.88
CA SER A 117 2.27 10.63 4.98
C SER A 117 1.89 11.98 5.57
N ALA A 118 2.82 12.94 5.61
CA ALA A 118 2.54 14.31 6.05
C ALA A 118 1.79 15.15 5.00
N ALA A 119 1.76 14.71 3.74
CA ALA A 119 1.19 15.42 2.61
C ALA A 119 0.05 14.64 1.92
N ILE A 120 -0.65 13.77 2.66
CA ILE A 120 -1.77 12.98 2.12
C ILE A 120 -2.78 13.91 1.43
N GLY A 121 -3.18 13.53 0.21
CA GLY A 121 -4.09 14.30 -0.64
C GLY A 121 -3.46 15.47 -1.40
N SER A 122 -2.16 15.73 -1.25
CA SER A 122 -1.45 16.78 -1.98
C SER A 122 -0.86 16.30 -3.31
N LEU A 123 -0.61 17.24 -4.21
CA LEU A 123 0.06 16.95 -5.49
C LEU A 123 1.51 16.52 -5.24
N THR A 124 1.86 15.33 -5.71
CA THR A 124 3.20 14.76 -5.59
C THR A 124 3.96 14.94 -6.90
N ASN A 125 5.16 15.52 -6.84
CA ASN A 125 6.03 15.70 -8.00
C ASN A 125 7.44 15.14 -7.69
N PRO A 126 7.87 14.06 -8.37
CA PRO A 126 9.17 13.42 -8.12
C PRO A 126 10.37 14.36 -8.27
N GLU A 127 10.32 15.33 -9.18
CA GLU A 127 11.40 16.30 -9.40
C GLU A 127 11.50 17.30 -8.23
N LYS A 128 10.36 17.75 -7.70
CA LYS A 128 10.33 18.59 -6.49
C LYS A 128 10.87 17.83 -5.29
N LEU A 129 10.44 16.58 -5.09
CA LEU A 129 10.93 15.73 -3.99
C LEU A 129 12.45 15.53 -4.09
N LYS A 130 12.97 15.23 -5.29
CA LYS A 130 14.42 15.11 -5.54
C LYS A 130 15.18 16.35 -5.08
N ASN A 131 14.67 17.53 -5.43
CA ASN A 131 15.30 18.79 -5.07
C ASN A 131 15.27 19.03 -3.55
N THR A 132 14.21 18.61 -2.86
CA THR A 132 14.13 18.63 -1.39
C THR A 132 15.20 17.72 -0.78
N PHE A 133 15.30 16.47 -1.21
CA PHE A 133 16.32 15.52 -0.74
C PHE A 133 17.75 16.05 -0.97
N LYS A 134 18.01 16.63 -2.14
CA LYS A 134 19.29 17.27 -2.46
C LYS A 134 19.59 18.46 -1.54
N THR A 135 18.58 19.26 -1.21
CA THR A 135 18.78 20.49 -0.42
C THR A 135 18.99 20.17 1.06
N VAL A 136 18.12 19.33 1.63
CA VAL A 136 18.03 19.03 3.08
C VAL A 136 19.04 17.96 3.48
N LYS A 137 19.10 16.84 2.75
CA LYS A 137 19.94 15.67 3.10
C LYS A 137 21.27 15.63 2.34
N LYS A 138 21.50 16.56 1.41
CA LYS A 138 22.62 16.51 0.44
C LYS A 138 22.67 15.19 -0.33
N SER A 139 21.51 14.57 -0.50
CA SER A 139 21.36 13.30 -1.19
C SER A 139 21.57 13.47 -2.71
N LYS A 140 22.07 12.40 -3.34
CA LYS A 140 22.19 12.26 -4.80
C LYS A 140 21.04 11.45 -5.41
N ILE A 141 19.95 11.23 -4.66
CA ILE A 141 18.77 10.54 -5.16
C ILE A 141 18.28 11.22 -6.45
N THR A 142 17.80 10.41 -7.38
CA THR A 142 17.29 10.90 -8.67
C THR A 142 15.77 10.90 -8.67
N SER A 143 15.17 11.71 -9.53
CA SER A 143 13.71 11.72 -9.74
C SER A 143 13.21 10.33 -10.19
N ALA A 144 14.00 9.63 -11.01
CA ALA A 144 13.71 8.25 -11.41
C ALA A 144 13.71 7.27 -10.22
N THR A 145 14.63 7.44 -9.26
CA THR A 145 14.64 6.63 -8.03
C THR A 145 13.42 6.92 -7.16
N ILE A 146 13.04 8.20 -7.03
CA ILE A 146 11.83 8.59 -6.28
C ILE A 146 10.59 7.97 -6.92
N LYS A 147 10.46 8.05 -8.25
CA LYS A 147 9.35 7.41 -8.96
C LYS A 147 9.30 5.90 -8.68
N LYS A 148 10.44 5.20 -8.77
CA LYS A 148 10.51 3.77 -8.41
C LYS A 148 10.06 3.50 -6.97
N TYR A 149 10.43 4.35 -6.02
CA TYR A 149 10.02 4.19 -4.63
C TYR A 149 8.50 4.40 -4.45
N LEU A 150 7.91 5.37 -5.16
CA LEU A 150 6.46 5.53 -5.23
C LEU A 150 5.79 4.28 -5.79
N ASP A 151 6.29 3.77 -6.92
CA ASP A 151 5.78 2.54 -7.54
C ASP A 151 5.88 1.35 -6.56
N TYR A 152 6.94 1.26 -5.75
CA TYR A 152 7.07 0.18 -4.75
C TYR A 152 6.05 0.30 -3.62
N PHE A 153 5.73 1.53 -3.17
CA PHE A 153 4.70 1.74 -2.16
C PHE A 153 3.31 1.39 -2.69
N GLU A 154 3.01 1.78 -3.92
CA GLU A 154 1.75 1.44 -4.61
C GLU A 154 1.62 -0.06 -4.84
N ASP A 155 2.65 -0.69 -5.41
CA ASP A 155 2.67 -2.12 -5.65
C ASP A 155 2.50 -2.89 -4.32
N SER A 156 2.97 -2.36 -3.19
CA SER A 156 2.81 -2.94 -1.86
C SER A 156 1.47 -2.65 -1.15
N PHE A 157 0.54 -1.94 -1.81
CA PHE A 157 -0.73 -1.46 -1.24
C PHE A 157 -0.56 -0.51 -0.04
N LEU A 158 0.62 0.07 0.15
CA LEU A 158 0.91 0.98 1.25
C LEU A 158 0.37 2.39 0.99
N ILE A 159 0.37 2.80 -0.28
CA ILE A 159 -0.23 4.04 -0.76
C ILE A 159 -1.05 3.78 -2.02
N GLU A 160 -1.95 4.69 -2.33
CA GLU A 160 -2.69 4.71 -3.58
C GLU A 160 -2.60 6.12 -4.20
N SER A 161 -2.31 6.21 -5.50
CA SER A 161 -2.35 7.50 -6.18
C SER A 161 -3.76 7.85 -6.66
N ALA A 162 -4.21 9.03 -6.28
CA ALA A 162 -5.38 9.64 -6.89
C ALA A 162 -4.97 10.44 -8.14
N GLN A 163 -5.43 9.99 -9.31
CA GLN A 163 -5.23 10.72 -10.55
C GLN A 163 -6.11 11.97 -10.59
N ARG A 164 -5.58 13.08 -11.11
CA ARG A 164 -6.38 14.30 -11.23
C ARG A 164 -7.49 14.06 -12.26
N TYR A 165 -8.70 14.43 -11.90
CA TYR A 165 -9.85 14.41 -12.80
C TYR A 165 -9.95 15.74 -13.58
N ASP A 166 -10.63 15.74 -14.73
CA ASP A 166 -10.84 16.90 -15.62
C ASP A 166 -9.55 17.49 -16.25
N ILE A 167 -8.59 16.61 -16.56
CA ILE A 167 -7.43 16.97 -17.37
C ILE A 167 -7.83 16.87 -18.85
N LYS A 168 -7.34 17.79 -19.70
CA LYS A 168 -7.65 17.79 -21.14
C LYS A 168 -6.39 17.71 -22.01
N GLY A 169 -6.44 16.84 -23.01
CA GLY A 169 -5.43 16.75 -24.07
C GLY A 169 -4.02 16.44 -23.55
N LYS A 170 -3.03 17.21 -24.01
CA LYS A 170 -1.60 16.98 -23.69
C LYS A 170 -1.29 17.10 -22.20
N SER A 171 -2.16 17.73 -21.41
CA SER A 171 -1.98 17.87 -19.96
C SER A 171 -2.02 16.54 -19.21
N TYR A 172 -2.52 15.45 -19.82
CA TYR A 172 -2.40 14.10 -19.23
C TYR A 172 -0.95 13.61 -19.14
N ILE A 173 -0.06 14.10 -20.00
CA ILE A 173 1.36 13.69 -20.04
C ILE A 173 2.13 14.24 -18.82
N GLU A 174 1.60 15.26 -18.14
CA GLU A 174 2.20 15.88 -16.94
C GLU A 174 1.71 15.28 -15.61
N THR A 175 0.72 14.38 -15.66
CA THR A 175 0.18 13.64 -14.50
C THR A 175 0.89 12.31 -14.33
#